data_AF-A0A937K343-F1
#
_entry.id   AF-A0A937K343-F1
#
_cell.length_a   1.000
_cell.length_b   1.000
_cell.length_c   1.000
_cell.angle_alpha   90.00
_cell.angle_beta   90.00
_cell.angle_gamma   90.00
#
_symmetry.space_group_name_H-M   'P 1'
#
loop_
_entity.id
_entity.type
_entity.pdbx_description
1 polymer ?
#
loop_
_entity_poly.entity_id
_entity_poly.type
_entity_poly.pdbx_seq_one_letter_code
_entity_poly.pdbx_strand_id
1 'polypeptide(L)'
;MKRLRIDIKKVQPRTGSKWIDYPLIGILILIGLCLLPLLIVFWIFGILINLLNPNKSIQFENNWNKIITGTNQSISYKWVNVDDMPEYVYKYFDTQPLLMFNTNPHLEFFDGYFTDFKVERDDGLFIQKVIRNDETKEIKALPLYFFNYSTLDIKEIKDLKGYEIDSKGNPNDFLVSAIGEEGELEIRLIKE
;
A
#
# COMPACT_ATOMS: atom_id res chain seq x y z
N MET A 1 -16.92 -0.52 -26.25
CA MET A 1 -16.81 -0.58 -24.78
C MET A 1 -15.91 -1.75 -24.43
N LYS A 2 -14.72 -1.48 -23.88
CA LYS A 2 -13.76 -2.51 -23.43
C LYS A 2 -14.17 -2.99 -22.04
N ARG A 3 -14.16 -4.29 -21.78
CA ARG A 3 -14.57 -4.88 -20.50
C ARG A 3 -13.33 -5.19 -19.65
N LEU A 4 -13.41 -4.90 -18.34
CA LEU A 4 -12.37 -5.27 -17.37
C LEU A 4 -12.74 -6.62 -16.75
N ARG A 5 -11.83 -7.60 -16.85
CA ARG A 5 -11.96 -8.93 -16.22
C ARG A 5 -11.00 -9.04 -15.04
N ILE A 6 -11.46 -9.65 -13.95
CA ILE A 6 -10.70 -9.83 -12.70
C ILE A 6 -10.35 -11.32 -12.58
N ASP A 7 -9.06 -11.63 -12.40
CA ASP A 7 -8.56 -12.98 -12.10
C ASP A 7 -7.99 -13.00 -10.67
N ILE A 8 -8.34 -14.03 -9.87
CA ILE A 8 -7.95 -14.15 -8.46
C ILE A 8 -7.28 -15.51 -8.25
N LYS A 9 -6.05 -15.53 -7.73
CA LYS A 9 -5.26 -16.76 -7.50
C LYS A 9 -4.69 -16.82 -6.09
N LYS A 10 -4.68 -18.01 -5.49
CA LYS A 10 -4.04 -18.28 -4.20
C LYS A 10 -2.56 -18.63 -4.41
N VAL A 11 -1.66 -18.00 -3.66
CA VAL A 11 -0.20 -18.23 -3.75
C VAL A 11 0.26 -19.14 -2.60
N GLN A 12 1.18 -20.08 -2.87
CA GLN A 12 1.84 -20.90 -1.84
C GLN A 12 3.33 -20.55 -1.75
N PRO A 13 3.91 -20.44 -0.53
CA PRO A 13 5.34 -20.18 -0.34
C PRO A 13 6.18 -21.42 -0.70
N ARG A 14 7.25 -21.22 -1.47
CA ARG A 14 8.26 -22.26 -1.76
C ARG A 14 9.42 -22.16 -0.78
N THR A 15 9.54 -23.12 0.14
CA THR A 15 10.74 -23.33 0.96
C THR A 15 11.49 -24.58 0.47
N GLY A 16 12.55 -24.36 -0.31
CA GLY A 16 13.49 -25.41 -0.70
C GLY A 16 14.75 -25.34 0.14
N SER A 17 14.81 -26.15 1.20
CA SER A 17 16.03 -26.37 2.01
C SER A 17 17.02 -27.23 1.23
N LYS A 18 18.26 -26.76 1.06
CA LYS A 18 19.39 -27.56 0.57
C LYS A 18 20.39 -27.74 1.70
N TRP A 19 20.64 -29.00 2.04
CA TRP A 19 21.68 -29.43 2.95
C TRP A 19 23.05 -29.17 2.30
N ILE A 20 23.97 -28.52 3.01
CA ILE A 20 25.28 -28.09 2.51
C ILE A 20 26.36 -29.04 3.04
N ASP A 21 27.25 -29.48 2.14
CA ASP A 21 28.35 -30.41 2.43
C ASP A 21 29.48 -29.82 3.30
N TYR A 22 30.14 -30.68 4.09
CA TYR A 22 31.10 -30.35 5.14
C TYR A 22 32.40 -29.58 4.75
N PRO A 23 32.98 -29.64 3.53
CA PRO A 23 34.13 -28.79 3.18
C PRO A 23 33.74 -27.32 2.90
N LEU A 24 32.48 -27.06 2.53
CA LEU A 24 31.94 -25.70 2.39
C LEU A 24 31.82 -25.01 3.75
N ILE A 25 31.49 -25.77 4.80
CA ILE A 25 31.35 -25.27 6.17
C ILE A 25 32.68 -24.71 6.68
N GLY A 26 33.81 -25.35 6.38
CA GLY A 26 35.13 -24.87 6.80
C GLY A 26 35.50 -23.51 6.18
N ILE A 27 35.23 -23.33 4.88
CA ILE A 27 35.44 -22.05 4.18
C ILE A 27 34.47 -20.98 4.71
N LEU A 28 33.21 -21.34 4.98
CA LEU A 28 32.22 -20.44 5.57
C LEU A 28 32.61 -19.98 6.97
N ILE A 29 33.20 -20.84 7.80
CA ILE A 29 33.70 -20.46 9.13
C ILE A 29 34.84 -19.45 9.00
N LEU A 30 35.77 -19.65 8.06
CA LEU A 30 36.91 -18.77 7.85
C LEU A 30 36.49 -17.40 7.29
N ILE A 31 35.56 -17.40 6.34
CA ILE A 31 34.91 -16.18 5.83
C ILE A 31 34.14 -15.48 6.95
N GLY A 32 33.41 -16.25 7.76
CA GLY A 32 32.69 -15.76 8.93
C GLY A 32 33.59 -15.04 9.92
N LEU A 33 34.74 -15.63 10.28
CA LEU A 33 35.72 -15.02 11.18
C LEU A 33 36.32 -13.72 10.64
N CYS A 34 36.54 -13.61 9.33
CA CYS A 34 37.02 -12.38 8.71
C CYS A 34 35.92 -11.31 8.57
N LEU A 35 34.68 -11.71 8.31
CA LEU A 35 33.55 -10.78 8.10
C LEU A 35 32.88 -10.37 9.41
N LEU A 36 32.95 -11.16 10.48
CA LEU A 36 32.38 -10.85 11.78
C LEU A 36 32.85 -9.50 12.34
N PRO A 37 34.16 -9.17 12.38
CA PRO A 37 34.60 -7.86 12.87
C PRO A 37 34.12 -6.72 11.98
N LEU A 38 34.03 -6.92 10.66
CA LEU A 38 33.47 -5.93 9.73
C LEU A 38 31.97 -5.71 9.98
N LEU A 39 31.20 -6.79 10.20
CA LEU A 39 29.78 -6.73 10.55
C LEU A 39 29.54 -5.98 11.86
N ILE A 40 30.39 -6.22 12.87
CA ILE A 40 30.30 -5.52 14.16
C ILE A 40 30.56 -4.01 13.97
N VAL A 41 31.58 -3.63 13.19
CA VAL A 41 31.85 -2.22 12.89
C VAL A 41 30.68 -1.58 12.14
N PHE A 42 30.12 -2.25 11.13
CA PHE A 42 28.94 -1.77 10.41
C PHE A 42 27.72 -1.64 11.32
N TRP A 43 27.50 -2.58 12.23
CA TRP A 43 26.38 -2.55 13.17
C TRP A 43 26.50 -1.39 14.15
N ILE A 44 27.68 -1.16 14.71
CA ILE A 44 27.97 0.00 15.58
C ILE A 44 27.76 1.31 14.82
N PHE A 45 28.25 1.41 13.58
CA PHE A 45 28.03 2.60 12.75
C PHE A 45 26.55 2.81 12.43
N GLY A 46 25.80 1.74 12.16
CA GLY A 46 24.35 1.80 11.95
C GLY A 46 23.61 2.32 13.17
N ILE A 47 23.94 1.84 14.37
CA ILE A 47 23.39 2.34 15.64
C ILE A 47 23.75 3.82 15.84
N LEU A 48 25.00 4.20 15.56
CA LEU A 48 25.46 5.58 15.71
C LEU A 48 24.70 6.52 14.77
N ILE A 49 24.49 6.12 13.51
CA ILE A 49 23.70 6.87 12.52
C ILE A 49 22.24 6.98 12.97
N ASN A 50 21.65 5.91 13.52
CA ASN A 50 20.28 5.94 14.03
C ASN A 50 20.12 6.83 15.28
N LEU A 51 21.16 6.92 16.12
CA LEU A 51 21.19 7.83 17.28
C LEU A 51 21.37 9.29 16.87
N LEU A 52 22.17 9.55 15.82
CA LEU A 52 22.43 10.90 15.30
C LEU A 52 21.28 11.43 14.41
N ASN A 53 20.55 10.54 13.75
CA ASN A 53 19.32 10.84 13.02
C ASN A 53 18.17 10.04 13.65
N PRO A 54 17.74 10.39 14.87
CA PRO A 54 16.58 9.74 15.48
C PRO A 54 15.44 9.90 14.48
N ASN A 55 14.97 8.76 13.95
CA ASN A 55 13.93 8.61 12.93
C ASN A 55 13.50 9.97 12.39
N LYS A 56 14.06 10.40 11.25
CA LYS A 56 13.37 11.40 10.45
C LYS A 56 11.95 10.86 10.33
N SER A 57 11.01 11.43 11.09
CA SER A 57 9.60 11.23 10.83
C SER A 57 9.51 11.50 9.34
N ILE A 58 8.97 10.54 8.60
CA ILE A 58 8.72 10.73 7.19
C ILE A 58 7.80 11.94 7.18
N GLN A 59 8.37 13.12 6.93
CA GLN A 59 7.61 14.35 6.78
C GLN A 59 6.93 14.15 5.44
N PHE A 60 5.73 13.58 5.49
CA PHE A 60 4.87 13.52 4.33
C PHE A 60 4.67 14.97 3.88
N GLU A 61 5.15 15.29 2.68
CA GLU A 61 4.89 16.60 2.11
C GLU A 61 3.38 16.77 1.99
N ASN A 62 2.81 17.66 2.81
CA ASN A 62 1.39 18.02 2.82
C ASN A 62 1.06 18.96 1.65
N ASN A 63 1.62 18.66 0.48
CA ASN A 63 1.42 19.38 -0.76
C ASN A 63 0.30 18.72 -1.55
N TRP A 64 -0.54 19.53 -2.18
CA TRP A 64 -1.55 19.03 -3.11
C TRP A 64 -0.89 18.52 -4.38
N ASN A 65 -0.96 17.20 -4.59
CA ASN A 65 -0.57 16.56 -5.83
C ASN A 65 -1.74 16.59 -6.80
N LYS A 66 -1.48 16.84 -8.08
CA LYS A 66 -2.52 16.94 -9.12
C LYS A 66 -2.42 15.77 -10.09
N ILE A 67 -3.59 15.22 -10.43
CA ILE A 67 -3.81 14.24 -11.47
C ILE A 67 -4.74 14.89 -12.50
N ILE A 68 -4.34 14.84 -13.76
CA ILE A 68 -5.15 15.34 -14.87
C ILE A 68 -5.78 14.14 -15.55
N THR A 69 -7.11 14.08 -15.55
CA THR A 69 -7.84 12.99 -16.22
C THR A 69 -7.82 13.17 -17.73
N GLY A 70 -8.10 12.10 -18.48
CA GLY A 70 -8.30 12.14 -19.94
C GLY A 70 -9.47 13.03 -20.41
N THR A 71 -10.26 13.57 -19.47
CA THR A 71 -11.36 14.53 -19.70
C THR A 71 -10.99 15.96 -19.27
N ASN A 72 -9.70 16.25 -19.01
CA ASN A 72 -9.19 17.51 -18.46
C ASN A 72 -9.74 17.89 -17.08
N GLN A 73 -10.34 16.95 -16.35
CA GLN A 73 -10.70 17.19 -14.95
C GLN A 73 -9.45 17.11 -14.08
N SER A 74 -9.37 17.99 -13.07
CA SER A 74 -8.26 17.97 -12.12
C SER A 74 -8.69 17.27 -10.85
N ILE A 75 -8.02 16.16 -10.53
CA ILE A 75 -8.15 15.48 -9.25
C ILE A 75 -6.90 15.83 -8.45
N SER A 76 -7.08 16.58 -7.37
CA SER A 76 -6.01 16.89 -6.44
C SER A 76 -6.10 15.95 -5.24
N TYR A 77 -4.98 15.50 -4.71
CA TYR A 77 -4.94 14.71 -3.49
C TYR A 77 -3.81 15.19 -2.57
N LYS A 78 -4.00 15.00 -1.28
CA LYS A 78 -2.96 15.25 -0.27
C LYS A 78 -3.02 14.21 0.84
N TRP A 79 -1.88 14.04 1.50
CA TRP A 79 -1.79 13.28 2.73
C TRP A 79 -2.39 14.09 3.88
N VAL A 80 -3.07 13.39 4.78
CA VAL A 80 -3.56 13.95 6.04
C VAL A 80 -2.77 13.30 7.16
N ASN A 81 -2.22 14.10 8.07
CA ASN A 81 -1.52 13.59 9.24
C ASN A 81 -2.49 13.00 10.24
N VAL A 82 -2.05 11.95 10.92
CA VAL A 82 -2.82 11.21 11.92
C VAL A 82 -3.30 12.11 13.07
N ASP A 83 -2.50 13.12 13.44
CA ASP A 83 -2.83 14.08 14.51
C ASP A 83 -4.02 14.99 14.16
N ASP A 84 -4.28 15.19 12.86
CA ASP A 84 -5.42 15.97 12.36
C ASP A 84 -6.66 15.08 12.15
N MET A 85 -6.57 13.78 12.47
CA MET A 85 -7.65 12.81 12.28
C MET A 85 -8.41 12.52 13.57
N PRO A 86 -9.70 12.18 13.46
CA PRO A 86 -10.44 11.65 14.59
C PRO A 86 -9.80 10.36 15.14
N GLU A 87 -9.74 10.25 16.47
CA GLU A 87 -8.99 9.23 17.23
C GLU A 87 -9.31 7.76 16.86
N TYR A 88 -10.52 7.52 16.35
CA TYR A 88 -11.00 6.19 15.99
C TYR A 88 -10.51 5.71 14.61
N VAL A 89 -9.99 6.60 13.76
CA VAL A 89 -9.52 6.26 12.42
C VAL A 89 -8.11 5.66 12.49
N TYR A 90 -7.22 6.22 13.31
CA TYR A 90 -5.84 5.76 13.37
C TYR A 90 -5.67 4.38 13.99
N LYS A 91 -6.61 3.94 14.85
CA LYS A 91 -6.55 2.62 15.52
C LYS A 91 -6.58 1.44 14.55
N TYR A 92 -7.00 1.66 13.30
CA TYR A 92 -7.08 0.63 12.27
C TYR A 92 -5.97 0.71 11.21
N PHE A 93 -5.22 1.80 11.16
CA PHE A 93 -4.25 2.06 10.07
C PHE A 93 -2.81 2.23 10.58
N ASP A 94 -2.50 1.81 11.81
CA ASP A 94 -1.15 1.74 12.39
C ASP A 94 -0.21 2.87 11.91
N THR A 95 -0.65 4.12 12.09
CA THR A 95 0.10 5.36 11.77
C THR A 95 0.31 5.71 10.29
N GLN A 96 -0.25 4.94 9.35
CA GLN A 96 -0.19 5.30 7.94
C GLN A 96 -1.07 6.51 7.62
N PRO A 97 -0.57 7.48 6.82
CA PRO A 97 -1.34 8.67 6.48
C PRO A 97 -2.49 8.31 5.54
N LEU A 98 -3.63 8.99 5.70
CA LEU A 98 -4.77 8.84 4.80
C LEU A 98 -4.68 9.87 3.67
N LEU A 99 -5.39 9.59 2.60
CA LEU A 99 -5.56 10.48 1.47
C LEU A 99 -6.89 11.22 1.56
N MET A 100 -6.86 12.51 1.23
CA MET A 100 -8.05 13.30 0.93
C MET A 100 -7.96 13.82 -0.49
N PHE A 101 -9.08 13.77 -1.21
CA PHE A 101 -9.18 14.21 -2.59
C PHE A 101 -9.98 15.51 -2.70
N ASN A 102 -9.70 16.28 -3.74
CA ASN A 102 -10.46 17.45 -4.15
C ASN A 102 -10.56 17.45 -5.68
N THR A 103 -11.76 17.58 -6.23
CA THR A 103 -12.04 17.42 -7.65
C THR A 103 -12.65 18.69 -8.25
N ASN A 104 -12.30 18.99 -9.50
CA ASN A 104 -12.91 20.05 -10.28
C ASN A 104 -13.30 19.53 -11.68
N PRO A 105 -14.62 19.43 -12.01
CA PRO A 105 -15.77 19.74 -11.17
C PRO A 105 -15.87 18.83 -9.92
N HIS A 106 -16.57 19.30 -8.90
CA HIS A 106 -16.74 18.56 -7.65
C HIS A 106 -17.52 17.26 -7.86
N LEU A 107 -17.00 16.17 -7.29
CA LEU A 107 -17.57 14.83 -7.32
C LEU A 107 -17.73 14.31 -5.88
N GLU A 108 -18.97 14.13 -5.43
CA GLU A 108 -19.32 13.68 -4.06
C GLU A 108 -18.64 12.37 -3.66
N PHE A 109 -18.35 11.49 -4.63
CA PHE A 109 -17.63 10.25 -4.36
C PHE A 109 -16.25 10.48 -3.73
N PHE A 110 -15.58 11.59 -4.05
CA PHE A 110 -14.26 11.90 -3.51
C PHE A 110 -14.30 12.58 -2.14
N ASP A 111 -15.49 12.75 -1.55
CA ASP A 111 -15.64 13.24 -0.19
C ASP A 111 -15.22 12.20 0.84
N GLY A 112 -14.48 12.68 1.84
CA GLY A 112 -14.01 11.90 2.98
C GLY A 112 -12.57 11.42 2.85
N TYR A 113 -12.30 10.26 3.43
CA TYR A 113 -10.96 9.72 3.59
C TYR A 113 -10.77 8.44 2.79
N PHE A 114 -9.55 8.27 2.30
CA PHE A 114 -9.08 7.11 1.56
C PHE A 114 -7.83 6.60 2.25
N THR A 115 -7.54 5.31 2.13
CA THR A 115 -6.28 4.76 2.64
C THR A 115 -5.11 5.28 1.80
N ASP A 116 -3.89 4.93 2.20
CA ASP A 116 -2.68 5.24 1.43
C ASP A 116 -2.59 4.47 0.11
N PHE A 117 -3.42 3.44 -0.07
CA PHE A 117 -3.53 2.68 -1.29
C PHE A 117 -4.10 3.53 -2.43
N LYS A 118 -3.20 4.00 -3.31
CA LYS A 118 -3.50 4.70 -4.54
C LYS A 118 -2.63 4.16 -5.68
N VAL A 119 -3.25 3.61 -6.71
CA VAL A 119 -2.54 3.16 -7.93
C VAL A 119 -3.15 3.81 -9.16
N GLU A 120 -2.32 4.62 -9.83
CA GLU A 120 -2.70 5.35 -11.04
C GLU A 120 -2.40 4.54 -12.30
N ARG A 121 -3.30 4.62 -13.28
CA ARG A 121 -3.19 4.01 -14.60
C ARG A 121 -3.54 5.04 -15.66
N ASP A 122 -3.12 4.75 -16.89
CA ASP A 122 -3.44 5.57 -18.06
C ASP A 122 -4.95 5.78 -18.25
N ASP A 123 -5.77 4.80 -17.86
CA ASP A 123 -7.23 4.83 -18.03
C ASP A 123 -8.03 5.15 -16.75
N GLY A 124 -7.37 5.31 -15.60
CA GLY A 124 -8.09 5.53 -14.35
C GLY A 124 -7.25 5.44 -13.09
N LEU A 125 -7.95 5.38 -11.96
CA LEU A 125 -7.36 5.42 -10.63
C LEU A 125 -7.97 4.33 -9.75
N PHE A 126 -7.12 3.50 -9.15
CA PHE A 126 -7.50 2.62 -8.04
C PHE A 126 -7.27 3.34 -6.72
N ILE A 127 -8.31 3.35 -5.89
CA ILE A 127 -8.30 3.91 -4.54
C ILE A 127 -9.18 3.08 -3.63
N GLN A 128 -8.80 2.99 -2.35
CA GLN A 128 -9.61 2.34 -1.33
C GLN A 128 -10.23 3.40 -0.43
N LYS A 129 -11.56 3.43 -0.36
CA LYS A 129 -12.31 4.41 0.43
C LYS A 129 -12.60 3.88 1.82
N VAL A 130 -12.54 4.76 2.82
CA VAL A 130 -12.91 4.42 4.20
C VAL A 130 -14.37 4.76 4.44
N ILE A 131 -15.22 3.75 4.61
CA ILE A 131 -16.63 3.93 4.97
C ILE A 131 -16.81 3.71 6.47
N ARG A 132 -17.43 4.67 7.14
CA ARG A 132 -17.61 4.70 8.60
C ARG A 132 -19.06 4.44 9.00
N ASN A 133 -19.25 3.96 10.22
CA ASN A 133 -20.53 4.04 10.90
C ASN A 133 -20.50 5.28 11.84
N ASP A 134 -21.33 6.28 11.53
CA ASP A 134 -21.35 7.54 12.27
C ASP A 134 -21.83 7.37 13.72
N GLU A 135 -22.62 6.32 14.01
CA GLU A 135 -23.14 6.03 15.35
C GLU A 135 -22.07 5.38 16.24
N THR A 136 -21.38 4.35 15.72
CA THR A 136 -20.39 3.58 16.50
C THR A 136 -18.98 4.13 16.41
N LYS A 137 -18.73 5.08 15.49
CA LYS A 137 -17.39 5.60 15.16
C LYS A 137 -16.41 4.51 14.71
N GLU A 138 -16.91 3.39 14.22
CA GLU A 138 -16.09 2.29 13.72
C GLU A 138 -16.04 2.26 12.19
N ILE A 139 -15.00 1.63 11.64
CA ILE A 139 -14.93 1.37 10.21
C ILE A 139 -15.97 0.33 9.83
N LYS A 140 -16.89 0.72 8.95
CA LYS A 140 -17.94 -0.14 8.42
C LYS A 140 -17.42 -1.01 7.28
N ALA A 141 -16.73 -0.42 6.31
CA ALA A 141 -16.22 -1.09 5.11
C ALA A 141 -14.97 -0.40 4.54
N LEU A 142 -14.16 -1.16 3.79
CA LEU A 142 -12.96 -0.69 3.08
C LEU A 142 -13.00 -1.07 1.59
N PRO A 143 -13.99 -0.58 0.83
CA PRO A 143 -14.12 -0.88 -0.59
C PRO A 143 -12.98 -0.31 -1.44
N LEU A 144 -12.43 -1.19 -2.27
CA LEU A 144 -11.57 -0.84 -3.40
C LEU A 144 -12.43 -0.40 -4.59
N TYR A 145 -12.18 0.79 -5.09
CA TYR A 145 -12.85 1.36 -6.25
C TYR A 145 -11.88 1.56 -7.42
N PHE A 146 -12.42 1.51 -8.63
CA PHE A 146 -11.80 2.00 -9.85
C PHE A 146 -12.56 3.20 -10.39
N PHE A 147 -11.87 4.33 -10.53
CA PHE A 147 -12.40 5.54 -11.18
C PHE A 147 -11.87 5.63 -12.61
N ASN A 148 -12.76 5.65 -13.60
CA ASN A 148 -12.37 5.72 -15.01
C ASN A 148 -12.19 7.18 -15.47
N TYR A 149 -11.02 7.52 -16.01
CA TYR A 149 -10.75 8.91 -16.46
C TYR A 149 -11.52 9.35 -17.70
N SER A 150 -11.92 8.39 -18.54
CA SER A 150 -12.64 8.66 -19.79
C SER A 150 -14.14 8.78 -19.56
N THR A 151 -14.73 7.91 -18.74
CA THR A 151 -16.19 7.89 -18.52
C THR A 151 -16.63 8.58 -17.23
N LEU A 152 -15.70 8.84 -16.30
CA LEU A 152 -15.96 9.32 -14.94
C LEU A 152 -16.77 8.33 -14.09
N ASP A 153 -16.96 7.11 -14.58
CA ASP A 153 -17.64 6.07 -13.83
C ASP A 153 -16.77 5.55 -12.69
N ILE A 154 -17.43 5.27 -11.57
CA ILE A 154 -16.82 4.65 -10.40
C ILE A 154 -17.36 3.24 -10.30
N LYS A 155 -16.45 2.27 -10.22
CA LYS A 155 -16.80 0.87 -10.08
C LYS A 155 -16.21 0.31 -8.80
N GLU A 156 -17.05 -0.21 -7.92
CA GLU A 156 -16.61 -1.02 -6.80
C GLU A 156 -16.04 -2.35 -7.30
N ILE A 157 -14.84 -2.70 -6.82
CA ILE A 157 -14.18 -3.96 -7.15
C ILE A 157 -14.48 -4.98 -6.05
N LYS A 158 -14.17 -4.63 -4.80
CA LYS A 158 -14.30 -5.52 -3.65
C LYS A 158 -14.22 -4.74 -2.34
N ASP A 159 -15.00 -5.12 -1.34
CA ASP A 159 -14.76 -4.72 0.06
C ASP A 159 -13.60 -5.52 0.65
N LEU A 160 -12.56 -4.80 1.10
CA LEU A 160 -11.32 -5.35 1.64
C LEU A 160 -11.22 -5.17 3.16
N LYS A 161 -12.34 -5.00 3.86
CA LYS A 161 -12.33 -4.99 5.32
C LYS A 161 -11.72 -6.30 5.87
N GLY A 162 -10.68 -6.17 6.70
CA GLY A 162 -9.94 -7.31 7.25
C GLY A 162 -8.82 -7.83 6.34
N TYR A 163 -8.52 -7.14 5.24
CA TYR A 163 -7.43 -7.46 4.34
C TYR A 163 -6.50 -6.27 4.16
N GLU A 164 -5.22 -6.55 3.99
CA GLU A 164 -4.19 -5.61 3.55
C GLU A 164 -4.04 -5.72 2.03
N ILE A 165 -3.73 -4.61 1.35
CA ILE A 165 -3.56 -4.57 -0.09
C ILE A 165 -2.25 -3.88 -0.47
N ASP A 166 -1.45 -4.58 -1.27
CA ASP A 166 -0.16 -4.11 -1.75
C ASP A 166 -0.10 -4.11 -3.28
N SER A 167 0.62 -3.15 -3.85
CA SER A 167 0.87 -3.09 -5.29
C SER A 167 2.10 -3.94 -5.68
N LYS A 168 1.99 -4.73 -6.76
CA LYS A 168 3.08 -5.60 -7.23
C LYS A 168 3.91 -5.00 -8.38
N GLY A 169 4.23 -3.71 -8.30
CA GLY A 169 5.02 -2.97 -9.30
C GLY A 169 4.33 -2.77 -10.67
N ASN A 170 3.44 -3.65 -11.11
CA ASN A 170 2.53 -3.44 -12.23
C ASN A 170 1.22 -2.82 -11.73
N PRO A 171 0.72 -1.71 -12.32
CA PRO A 171 -0.54 -1.08 -11.94
C PRO A 171 -1.80 -1.97 -12.03
N ASN A 172 -1.70 -3.15 -12.63
CA ASN A 172 -2.78 -4.12 -12.78
C ASN A 172 -2.71 -5.30 -11.81
N ASP A 173 -1.61 -5.44 -11.08
CA ASP A 173 -1.33 -6.59 -10.22
C ASP A 173 -1.31 -6.13 -8.76
N PHE A 174 -2.23 -6.67 -7.97
CA PHE A 174 -2.38 -6.39 -6.55
C PHE A 174 -2.26 -7.67 -5.75
N LEU A 175 -1.60 -7.59 -4.60
CA LEU A 175 -1.60 -8.65 -3.60
C LEU A 175 -2.57 -8.23 -2.49
N VAL A 176 -3.48 -9.12 -2.13
CA VAL A 176 -4.42 -8.93 -1.03
C VAL A 176 -4.17 -10.02 -0.01
N SER A 177 -3.84 -9.64 1.21
CA SER A 177 -3.48 -10.55 2.30
C SER A 177 -4.50 -10.42 3.42
N ALA A 178 -4.96 -11.53 3.98
CA ALA A 178 -5.85 -11.49 5.14
C ALA A 178 -5.06 -11.04 6.39
N ILE A 179 -5.61 -10.10 7.17
CA ILE A 179 -4.96 -9.63 8.39
C ILE A 179 -5.04 -10.74 9.44
N GLY A 180 -3.90 -11.27 9.86
CA GLY A 180 -3.80 -12.28 10.91
C GLY A 180 -4.05 -13.73 10.47
N GLU A 181 -4.15 -14.02 9.17
CA GLU A 181 -4.29 -15.39 8.64
C GLU A 181 -3.21 -15.72 7.59
N GLU A 182 -2.78 -16.99 7.53
CA GLU A 182 -1.85 -17.48 6.50
C GLU A 182 -2.59 -17.69 5.16
N GLY A 183 -2.78 -16.62 4.39
CA GLY A 183 -3.40 -16.70 3.08
C GLY A 183 -3.27 -15.42 2.25
N GLU A 184 -2.50 -15.50 1.17
CA GLU A 184 -2.38 -14.43 0.18
C GLU A 184 -3.24 -14.73 -1.07
N LEU A 185 -3.95 -13.70 -1.53
CA LEU A 185 -4.73 -13.69 -2.76
C LEU A 185 -4.10 -12.69 -3.73
N GLU A 186 -3.66 -13.17 -4.89
CA GLU A 186 -3.22 -12.31 -5.98
C GLU A 186 -4.42 -11.93 -6.85
N ILE A 187 -4.67 -10.63 -6.99
CA ILE A 187 -5.68 -10.07 -7.88
C ILE A 187 -4.98 -9.47 -9.09
N ARG A 188 -5.33 -9.98 -10.28
CA ARG A 188 -4.86 -9.45 -11.56
C ARG A 188 -6.02 -8.91 -12.39
N LEU A 189 -5.85 -7.69 -12.90
CA LEU A 189 -6.80 -7.08 -13.82
C LEU A 189 -6.37 -7.29 -15.27
N ILE A 190 -7.25 -7.90 -16.06
CA ILE A 190 -7.04 -8.20 -17.47
C ILE A 190 -7.92 -7.28 -18.31
N LYS A 191 -7.30 -6.57 -19.25
CA LYS A 191 -7.97 -5.67 -20.20
C LYS A 191 -8.37 -6.48 -21.45
N GLU A 192 -9.66 -6.51 -21.78
CA GLU A 192 -10.20 -7.07 -23.05
C GLU A 192 -10.43 -5.98 -24.10
#